data_AF-A0A971JJ99-F1
#
_entry.id   AF-A0A971JJ99-F1
#
_cell.length_a   1.000
_cell.length_b   1.000
_cell.length_c   1.000
_cell.angle_alpha   90.00
_cell.angle_beta   90.00
_cell.angle_gamma   90.00
#
_symmetry.space_group_name_H-M   'P 1'
#
loop_
_entity.id
_entity.type
_entity.pdbx_description
1 polymer ?
#
loop_
_entity_poly.entity_id
_entity_poly.type
_entity_poly.pdbx_seq_one_letter_code
_entity_poly.pdbx_strand_id
1 'polypeptide(L)'
;MARKPAPKAAVQDNDILQALAFAIAAGDIVNFRFLFVPYSPLRDDSTEDLHSDKYAYLLPPDENDPAYREALRAAQAPGLLTHVRAQLTKNGPPQLPWEPLLQLADNAVRLEKYAAAAQAYELLRIRRRMQEEFLAQADAALAAGDTPAGVRGYRTAVGLDYDYAAFPEPLPAVPRHQVTALILHGEYPRTPEEAVAVQPPDRHADTALNYLLQNVEIAGRLSALPLDAKTAFLEEWVRQTDPEWDAFAESYRAACALAREQGERLERAKTDAPPQSLAEEVAELAAENDNPRRISARLASRSALDLEWWQYLKDMAYAHPASALFVARQAVSHDTEIIMPRYRADSKLARRLGLAAE
;
A
#
# COMPACT_ATOMS: atom_id res chain seq x y z
N MET A 1 -41.15 32.41 5.27
CA MET A 1 -40.70 32.15 6.66
C MET A 1 -40.06 30.77 6.68
N ALA A 2 -38.76 30.68 6.97
CA ALA A 2 -38.10 29.38 7.12
C ALA A 2 -38.65 28.68 8.37
N ARG A 3 -39.09 27.43 8.23
CA ARG A 3 -39.51 26.58 9.35
C ARG A 3 -38.35 26.52 10.35
N LYS A 4 -38.57 26.92 11.60
CA LYS A 4 -37.58 26.68 12.67
C LYS A 4 -37.32 25.16 12.70
N PRO A 5 -36.05 24.71 12.59
CA PRO A 5 -35.75 23.30 12.72
C PRO A 5 -36.26 22.81 14.08
N ALA A 6 -36.79 21.58 14.10
CA ALA A 6 -37.22 20.96 15.34
C ALA A 6 -36.03 20.88 16.31
N PRO A 7 -36.23 21.11 17.62
CA PRO A 7 -35.16 20.98 18.60
C PRO A 7 -34.64 19.54 18.59
N LYS A 8 -33.32 19.40 18.47
CA LYS A 8 -32.61 18.11 18.52
C LYS A 8 -32.89 17.41 19.86
N ALA A 9 -33.03 16.09 19.83
CA ALA A 9 -33.10 15.28 21.04
C ALA A 9 -31.81 15.39 21.86
N ALA A 10 -31.92 15.37 23.18
CA ALA A 10 -30.75 15.39 24.06
C ALA A 10 -29.88 14.13 23.83
N VAL A 11 -28.57 14.30 23.78
CA VAL A 11 -27.63 13.20 23.55
C VAL A 11 -27.62 12.26 24.76
N GLN A 12 -27.88 10.97 24.51
CA GLN A 12 -27.92 9.96 25.58
C GLN A 12 -26.53 9.40 25.87
N ASP A 13 -26.31 8.95 27.11
CA ASP A 13 -25.04 8.28 27.49
C ASP A 13 -24.76 7.05 26.63
N ASN A 14 -25.80 6.29 26.33
CA ASN A 14 -25.68 5.10 25.49
C ASN A 14 -25.18 5.46 24.09
N ASP A 15 -25.68 6.55 23.49
CA ASP A 15 -25.26 7.01 22.16
C ASP A 15 -23.77 7.34 22.12
N ILE A 16 -23.27 8.02 23.15
CA ILE A 16 -21.84 8.35 23.30
C ILE A 16 -21.02 7.06 23.41
N LEU A 17 -21.43 6.15 24.28
CA LEU A 17 -20.72 4.89 24.52
C LEU A 17 -20.68 4.01 23.27
N GLN A 18 -21.81 3.88 22.56
CA GLN A 18 -21.90 3.08 21.34
C GLN A 18 -21.01 3.62 20.23
N ALA A 19 -21.08 4.93 19.96
CA ALA A 19 -20.27 5.55 18.92
C ALA A 19 -18.77 5.50 19.24
N LEU A 20 -18.42 5.76 20.51
CA LEU A 20 -17.04 5.68 20.99
C LEU A 20 -16.48 4.26 20.87
N ALA A 21 -17.23 3.26 21.35
CA ALA A 21 -16.85 1.85 21.28
C ALA A 21 -16.68 1.38 19.84
N PHE A 22 -17.56 1.80 18.93
CA PHE A 22 -17.48 1.43 17.52
C PHE A 22 -16.22 2.00 16.86
N ALA A 23 -15.90 3.28 17.08
CA ALA A 23 -14.69 3.89 16.53
C ALA A 23 -13.40 3.19 17.04
N ILE A 24 -13.37 2.81 18.33
CA ILE A 24 -12.25 2.08 18.94
C ILE A 24 -12.12 0.67 18.34
N ALA A 25 -13.22 -0.07 18.25
CA ALA A 25 -13.24 -1.43 17.71
C ALA A 25 -12.84 -1.48 16.24
N ALA A 26 -13.28 -0.49 15.46
CA ALA A 26 -12.96 -0.35 14.04
C ALA A 26 -11.54 0.17 13.78
N GLY A 27 -10.80 0.61 14.81
CA GLY A 27 -9.49 1.25 14.64
C GLY A 27 -9.56 2.55 13.83
N ASP A 28 -10.68 3.29 13.93
CA ASP A 28 -10.97 4.43 13.06
C ASP A 28 -10.72 5.76 13.79
N ILE A 29 -9.50 6.27 13.65
CA ILE A 29 -9.08 7.53 14.28
C ILE A 29 -9.81 8.75 13.71
N VAL A 30 -10.29 8.68 12.46
CA VAL A 30 -11.02 9.79 11.82
C VAL A 30 -12.39 9.91 12.48
N ASN A 31 -13.12 8.80 12.57
CA ASN A 31 -14.41 8.77 13.26
C ASN A 31 -14.26 9.07 14.74
N PHE A 32 -13.23 8.54 15.40
CA PHE A 32 -12.95 8.84 16.81
C PHE A 32 -12.75 10.34 17.06
N ARG A 33 -11.94 11.03 16.23
CA ARG A 33 -11.76 12.49 16.33
C ARG A 33 -13.04 13.25 15.97
N PHE A 34 -13.77 12.77 14.96
CA PHE A 34 -15.04 13.35 14.53
C PHE A 34 -16.06 13.42 15.67
N LEU A 35 -16.08 12.43 16.58
CA LEU A 35 -16.97 12.46 17.75
C LEU A 35 -16.82 13.73 18.61
N PHE A 36 -15.66 14.40 18.57
CA PHE A 36 -15.35 15.56 19.40
C PHE A 36 -15.29 16.89 18.65
N VAL A 37 -15.59 16.94 17.35
CA VAL A 37 -15.59 18.21 16.58
C VAL A 37 -16.83 19.06 16.92
N PRO A 38 -16.81 20.39 16.70
CA PRO A 38 -17.92 21.27 17.08
C PRO A 38 -19.29 20.91 16.47
N TYR A 39 -19.30 20.33 15.28
CA TYR A 39 -20.51 19.87 14.58
C TYR A 39 -20.78 18.37 14.76
N SER A 40 -20.15 17.73 15.75
CA SER A 40 -20.43 16.33 16.07
C SER A 40 -21.91 16.13 16.44
N PRO A 41 -22.55 15.03 16.00
CA PRO A 41 -23.90 14.69 16.44
C PRO A 41 -23.97 14.32 17.92
N LEU A 42 -22.84 14.14 18.61
CA LEU A 42 -22.78 13.87 20.05
C LEU A 42 -22.72 15.12 20.93
N ARG A 43 -22.68 16.33 20.34
CA ARG A 43 -22.72 17.58 21.12
C ARG A 43 -24.15 18.11 21.23
N ASP A 44 -24.51 18.61 22.40
CA ASP A 44 -25.82 19.20 22.67
C ASP A 44 -26.02 20.55 21.95
N ASP A 45 -24.93 21.26 21.65
CA ASP A 45 -24.95 22.56 20.94
C ASP A 45 -24.90 22.43 19.40
N SER A 46 -24.81 21.20 18.88
CA SER A 46 -24.83 20.89 17.45
C SER A 46 -26.25 20.70 16.92
N THR A 47 -26.50 21.10 15.67
CA THR A 47 -27.76 20.84 14.97
C THR A 47 -27.85 19.44 14.36
N GLU A 48 -26.77 18.66 14.40
CA GLU A 48 -26.65 17.33 13.80
C GLU A 48 -27.24 16.25 14.71
N ASP A 49 -27.95 15.26 14.14
CA ASP A 49 -28.61 14.16 14.86
C ASP A 49 -27.98 12.81 14.54
N LEU A 50 -27.49 12.09 15.57
CA LEU A 50 -26.81 10.80 15.43
C LEU A 50 -27.69 9.74 14.76
N HIS A 51 -29.01 9.79 15.01
CA HIS A 51 -29.95 8.77 14.55
C HIS A 51 -30.46 9.04 13.12
N SER A 52 -29.91 10.03 12.42
CA SER A 52 -30.18 10.24 11.00
C SER A 52 -29.35 9.30 10.12
N ASP A 53 -29.87 8.96 8.94
CA ASP A 53 -29.19 8.10 7.96
C ASP A 53 -27.76 8.58 7.63
N LYS A 54 -27.52 9.90 7.71
CA LYS A 54 -26.21 10.53 7.50
C LYS A 54 -25.13 9.98 8.44
N TYR A 55 -25.48 9.62 9.67
CA TYR A 55 -24.54 9.25 10.73
C TYR A 55 -24.62 7.78 11.15
N ALA A 56 -25.38 6.96 10.43
CA ALA A 56 -25.46 5.52 10.68
C ALA A 56 -24.07 4.84 10.72
N TYR A 57 -23.10 5.36 9.98
CA TYR A 57 -21.71 4.87 9.97
C TYR A 57 -20.94 5.11 11.28
N LEU A 58 -21.49 5.86 12.24
CA LEU A 58 -20.88 6.05 13.58
C LEU A 58 -21.36 5.02 14.60
N LEU A 59 -22.34 4.19 14.24
CA LEU A 59 -22.91 3.15 15.09
C LEU A 59 -22.49 1.77 14.59
N PRO A 60 -22.38 0.76 15.48
CA PRO A 60 -21.99 -0.58 15.08
C PRO A 60 -23.06 -1.20 14.15
N PRO A 61 -22.66 -1.84 13.04
CA PRO A 61 -23.60 -2.61 12.22
C PRO A 61 -24.03 -3.91 12.91
N ASP A 62 -23.20 -4.43 13.83
CA ASP A 62 -23.51 -5.60 14.67
C ASP A 62 -22.97 -5.40 16.10
N GLU A 63 -23.89 -5.30 17.07
CA GLU A 63 -23.55 -5.19 18.50
C GLU A 63 -23.01 -6.49 19.10
N ASN A 64 -23.06 -7.60 18.35
CA ASN A 64 -22.54 -8.89 18.78
C ASN A 64 -21.06 -9.08 18.45
N ASP A 65 -20.46 -8.17 17.68
CA ASP A 65 -19.04 -8.23 17.34
C ASP A 65 -18.18 -8.27 18.63
N PRO A 66 -17.27 -9.26 18.79
CA PRO A 66 -16.46 -9.39 19.99
C PRO A 66 -15.55 -8.18 20.27
N ALA A 67 -14.97 -7.58 19.23
CA ALA A 67 -14.11 -6.41 19.36
C ALA A 67 -14.92 -5.18 19.75
N TYR A 68 -16.13 -5.02 19.21
CA TYR A 68 -17.08 -3.99 19.64
C TYR A 68 -17.43 -4.14 21.12
N ARG A 69 -17.79 -5.34 21.57
CA ARG A 69 -18.16 -5.60 22.97
C ARG A 69 -16.99 -5.39 23.93
N GLU A 70 -15.77 -5.69 23.51
CA GLU A 70 -14.58 -5.38 24.28
C GLU A 70 -14.34 -3.86 24.39
N ALA A 71 -14.42 -3.14 23.27
CA ALA A 71 -14.32 -1.68 23.25
C ALA A 71 -15.44 -1.01 24.07
N LEU A 72 -16.65 -1.56 24.04
CA LEU A 72 -17.79 -1.05 24.83
C LEU A 72 -17.54 -1.22 26.33
N ARG A 73 -17.01 -2.37 26.76
CA ARG A 73 -16.60 -2.58 28.16
C ARG A 73 -15.51 -1.58 28.58
N ALA A 74 -14.56 -1.28 27.70
CA ALA A 74 -13.54 -0.27 27.96
C ALA A 74 -14.14 1.15 28.01
N ALA A 75 -15.07 1.48 27.12
CA ALA A 75 -15.79 2.76 27.11
C ALA A 75 -16.62 2.99 28.39
N GLN A 76 -17.10 1.91 29.01
CA GLN A 76 -17.83 1.91 30.27
C GLN A 76 -16.94 2.01 31.53
N ALA A 77 -15.61 2.15 31.37
CA ALA A 77 -14.70 2.27 32.49
C ALA A 77 -15.08 3.45 33.41
N PRO A 78 -14.92 3.31 34.75
CA PRO A 78 -15.27 4.36 35.69
C PRO A 78 -14.61 5.69 35.35
N GLY A 79 -15.41 6.76 35.27
CA GLY A 79 -14.95 8.12 35.01
C GLY A 79 -14.68 8.47 33.54
N LEU A 80 -14.59 7.50 32.62
CA LEU A 80 -14.35 7.79 31.21
C LEU A 80 -15.51 8.55 30.56
N LEU A 81 -16.75 8.11 30.78
CA LEU A 81 -17.94 8.80 30.27
C LEU A 81 -18.04 10.23 30.80
N THR A 82 -17.70 10.45 32.07
CA THR A 82 -17.64 11.80 32.66
C THR A 82 -16.60 12.67 31.97
N HIS A 83 -15.40 12.13 31.70
CA HIS A 83 -14.35 12.83 30.95
C HIS A 83 -14.82 13.16 29.53
N VAL A 84 -15.38 12.19 28.81
CA VAL A 84 -15.89 12.36 27.44
C VAL A 84 -16.96 13.44 27.39
N ARG A 85 -17.95 13.41 28.29
CA ARG A 85 -18.97 14.47 28.41
C ARG A 85 -18.33 15.86 28.61
N ALA A 86 -17.37 15.97 29.52
CA ALA A 86 -16.67 17.23 29.75
C ALA A 86 -15.95 17.74 28.50
N GLN A 87 -15.37 16.85 27.68
CA GLN A 87 -14.75 17.24 26.40
C GLN A 87 -15.79 17.60 25.34
N LEU A 88 -16.93 16.92 25.28
CA LEU A 88 -18.02 17.23 24.35
C LEU A 88 -18.67 18.59 24.64
N THR A 89 -18.67 19.05 25.89
CA THR A 89 -19.18 20.39 26.24
C THR A 89 -18.12 21.49 26.18
N LYS A 90 -16.85 21.13 26.07
CA LYS A 90 -15.74 22.08 26.06
C LYS A 90 -15.69 22.86 24.74
N ASN A 91 -15.35 24.14 24.83
CA ASN A 91 -14.99 24.98 23.69
C ASN A 91 -13.48 24.87 23.43
N GLY A 92 -13.09 24.59 22.18
CA GLY A 92 -11.70 24.43 21.76
C GLY A 92 -11.26 22.96 21.62
N PRO A 93 -9.96 22.69 21.45
CA PRO A 93 -9.47 21.34 21.16
C PRO A 93 -9.78 20.34 22.29
N PRO A 94 -10.32 19.16 21.95
CA PRO A 94 -10.62 18.12 22.93
C PRO A 94 -9.34 17.47 23.46
N GLN A 95 -9.35 17.10 24.74
CA GLN A 95 -8.33 16.22 25.32
C GLN A 95 -8.82 14.78 25.19
N LEU A 96 -8.33 14.08 24.17
CA LEU A 96 -8.74 12.71 23.88
C LEU A 96 -8.30 11.77 25.03
N PRO A 97 -9.15 10.82 25.46
CA PRO A 97 -8.79 9.86 26.48
C PRO A 97 -7.73 8.89 25.94
N TRP A 98 -6.66 8.66 26.70
CA TRP A 98 -5.48 7.95 26.19
C TRP A 98 -5.68 6.43 26.14
N GLU A 99 -6.37 5.81 27.10
CA GLU A 99 -6.60 4.35 27.08
C GLU A 99 -7.44 3.92 25.87
N PRO A 100 -8.59 4.58 25.56
CA PRO A 100 -9.36 4.28 24.37
C PRO A 100 -8.59 4.53 23.08
N LEU A 101 -7.75 5.58 23.06
CA LEU A 101 -6.92 5.91 21.90
C LEU A 101 -5.82 4.85 21.67
N LEU A 102 -5.24 4.31 22.74
CA LEU A 102 -4.28 3.21 22.66
C LEU A 102 -4.94 1.95 22.13
N GLN A 103 -6.10 1.57 22.69
CA GLN A 103 -6.85 0.41 22.23
C GLN A 103 -7.30 0.55 20.76
N LEU A 104 -7.67 1.76 20.34
CA LEU A 104 -7.98 2.07 18.95
C LEU A 104 -6.76 1.82 18.06
N ALA A 105 -5.58 2.28 18.46
CA ALA A 105 -4.34 2.08 17.71
C ALA A 105 -4.02 0.58 17.57
N ASP A 106 -4.14 -0.19 18.64
CA ASP A 106 -3.90 -1.64 18.64
C ASP A 106 -4.91 -2.37 17.73
N ASN A 107 -6.18 -1.98 17.78
CA ASN A 107 -7.20 -2.50 16.87
C ASN A 107 -6.92 -2.12 15.41
N ALA A 108 -6.43 -0.91 15.15
CA ALA A 108 -6.04 -0.47 13.82
C ALA A 108 -4.87 -1.33 13.28
N VAL A 109 -3.87 -1.65 14.10
CA VAL A 109 -2.81 -2.60 13.71
C VAL A 109 -3.39 -3.97 13.39
N ARG A 110 -4.25 -4.52 14.25
CA ARG A 110 -4.89 -5.83 14.04
C ARG A 110 -5.72 -5.90 12.76
N LEU A 111 -6.32 -4.79 12.35
CA LEU A 111 -7.10 -4.65 11.13
C LEU A 111 -6.26 -4.20 9.92
N GLU A 112 -4.93 -4.17 10.06
CA GLU A 112 -3.97 -3.72 9.04
C GLU A 112 -4.19 -2.27 8.55
N LYS A 113 -4.86 -1.43 9.36
CA LYS A 113 -5.09 0.00 9.11
C LYS A 113 -3.91 0.83 9.63
N TYR A 114 -2.72 0.58 9.10
CA TYR A 114 -1.48 1.12 9.68
C TYR A 114 -1.40 2.65 9.70
N ALA A 115 -1.96 3.35 8.71
CA ALA A 115 -2.03 4.81 8.73
C ALA A 115 -2.86 5.34 9.91
N ALA A 116 -3.97 4.68 10.25
CA ALA A 116 -4.79 5.03 11.41
C ALA A 116 -4.05 4.72 12.72
N ALA A 117 -3.39 3.56 12.80
CA ALA A 117 -2.53 3.21 13.93
C ALA A 117 -1.39 4.21 14.14
N ALA A 118 -0.71 4.62 13.06
CA ALA A 118 0.38 5.59 13.10
C ALA A 118 -0.07 6.93 13.66
N GLN A 119 -1.22 7.45 13.21
CA GLN A 119 -1.81 8.69 13.74
C GLN A 119 -2.18 8.54 15.22
N ALA A 120 -2.82 7.43 15.60
CA ALA A 120 -3.25 7.22 16.98
C ALA A 120 -2.06 7.09 17.95
N TYR A 121 -1.03 6.31 17.59
CA TYR A 121 0.20 6.23 18.39
C TYR A 121 1.00 7.54 18.37
N GLU A 122 0.94 8.35 17.30
CA GLU A 122 1.59 9.67 17.24
C GLU A 122 0.91 10.67 18.17
N LEU A 123 -0.42 10.67 18.24
CA LEU A 123 -1.17 11.48 19.22
C LEU A 123 -0.80 11.12 20.66
N LEU A 124 -0.48 9.84 20.91
CA LEU A 124 0.02 9.34 22.20
C LEU A 124 1.52 9.56 22.40
N ARG A 125 2.25 10.04 21.39
CA ARG A 125 3.71 10.23 21.39
C ARG A 125 4.52 8.94 21.62
N ILE A 126 3.97 7.79 21.23
CA ILE A 126 4.62 6.47 21.37
C ILE A 126 4.84 5.75 20.04
N ARG A 127 4.46 6.34 18.90
CA ARG A 127 4.58 5.73 17.55
C ARG A 127 5.96 5.12 17.29
N ARG A 128 7.03 5.89 17.49
CA ARG A 128 8.41 5.41 17.27
C ARG A 128 8.74 4.21 18.17
N ARG A 129 8.33 4.26 19.44
CA ARG A 129 8.53 3.13 20.38
C ARG A 129 7.79 1.89 19.92
N MET A 130 6.55 2.03 19.44
CA MET A 130 5.78 0.91 18.90
C MET A 130 6.40 0.34 17.63
N GLN A 131 6.89 1.20 16.73
CA GLN A 131 7.63 0.77 15.54
C GLN A 131 8.88 -0.05 15.91
N GLU A 132 9.66 0.41 16.88
CA GLU A 132 10.84 -0.31 17.39
C GLU A 132 10.46 -1.66 18.04
N GLU A 133 9.35 -1.72 18.77
CA GLU A 133 8.82 -2.95 19.38
C GLU A 133 8.41 -3.99 18.30
N PHE A 134 7.67 -3.56 17.27
CA PHE A 134 7.31 -4.45 16.16
C PHE A 134 8.53 -4.95 15.38
N LEU A 135 9.55 -4.11 15.19
CA LEU A 135 10.81 -4.53 14.58
C LEU A 135 11.55 -5.55 15.46
N ALA A 136 11.60 -5.36 16.78
CA ALA A 136 12.24 -6.30 17.68
C ALA A 136 11.54 -7.67 17.67
N GLN A 137 10.21 -7.68 17.68
CA GLN A 137 9.43 -8.91 17.56
C GLN A 137 9.63 -9.59 16.19
N ALA A 138 9.69 -8.79 15.12
CA ALA A 138 9.95 -9.29 13.78
C ALA A 138 11.33 -9.94 13.65
N ASP A 139 12.37 -9.28 14.17
CA ASP A 139 13.74 -9.80 14.18
C ASP A 139 13.83 -11.11 14.96
N ALA A 140 13.17 -11.19 16.12
CA ALA A 140 13.10 -12.42 16.91
C ALA A 140 12.39 -13.56 16.15
N ALA A 141 11.30 -13.25 15.44
CA ALA A 141 10.60 -14.22 14.61
C ALA A 141 11.46 -14.72 13.44
N LEU A 142 12.16 -13.82 12.74
CA LEU A 142 13.09 -14.19 11.66
C LEU A 142 14.24 -15.05 12.20
N ALA A 143 14.80 -14.72 13.36
CA ALA A 143 15.85 -15.52 14.01
C ALA A 143 15.35 -16.92 14.42
N ALA A 144 14.07 -17.05 14.77
CA ALA A 144 13.41 -18.33 15.06
C ALA A 144 13.00 -19.12 13.80
N GLY A 145 13.18 -18.54 12.60
CA GLY A 145 12.78 -19.15 11.33
C GLY A 145 11.31 -18.95 10.95
N ASP A 146 10.56 -18.14 11.70
CA ASP A 146 9.17 -17.78 11.37
C ASP A 146 9.16 -16.56 10.43
N THR A 147 9.41 -16.82 9.15
CA THR A 147 9.39 -15.78 8.10
C THR A 147 8.03 -15.06 8.00
N PRO A 148 6.87 -15.75 8.00
CA PRO A 148 5.57 -15.09 7.95
C PRO A 148 5.35 -14.08 9.10
N ALA A 149 5.70 -14.45 10.34
CA ALA A 149 5.59 -13.53 11.47
C ALA A 149 6.58 -12.38 11.39
N GLY A 150 7.82 -12.65 10.96
CA GLY A 150 8.82 -11.61 10.71
C GLY A 150 8.35 -10.58 9.68
N VAL A 151 7.83 -11.03 8.54
CA VAL A 151 7.28 -10.14 7.51
C VAL A 151 6.11 -9.32 8.02
N ARG A 152 5.17 -9.91 8.79
CA ARG A 152 4.06 -9.15 9.39
C ARG A 152 4.55 -8.04 10.31
N GLY A 153 5.55 -8.30 11.14
CA GLY A 153 6.14 -7.29 12.03
C GLY A 153 6.82 -6.16 11.26
N TYR A 154 7.57 -6.48 10.20
CA TYR A 154 8.15 -5.47 9.30
C TYR A 154 7.09 -4.66 8.53
N ARG A 155 6.03 -5.30 8.02
CA ARG A 155 4.90 -4.61 7.36
C ARG A 155 4.24 -3.63 8.33
N THR A 156 4.01 -4.05 9.57
CA THR A 156 3.47 -3.19 10.62
C THR A 156 4.40 -2.01 10.88
N ALA A 157 5.69 -2.27 11.09
CA ALA A 157 6.68 -1.22 11.36
C ALA A 157 6.78 -0.19 10.23
N VAL A 158 6.84 -0.63 8.96
CA VAL A 158 6.83 0.27 7.80
C VAL A 158 5.52 1.05 7.71
N GLY A 159 4.38 0.40 7.96
CA GLY A 159 3.07 1.06 7.97
C GLY A 159 2.92 2.12 9.08
N LEU A 160 3.76 2.08 10.11
CA LEU A 160 3.84 3.10 11.16
C LEU A 160 4.79 4.25 10.82
N ASP A 161 5.37 4.31 9.63
CA ASP A 161 6.18 5.44 9.20
C ASP A 161 5.37 6.74 9.13
N TYR A 162 6.06 7.85 9.35
CA TYR A 162 5.46 9.16 9.48
C TYR A 162 6.33 10.19 8.77
N ASP A 163 5.72 10.94 7.86
CA ASP A 163 6.36 12.02 7.13
C ASP A 163 6.21 13.33 7.91
N TYR A 164 7.22 13.67 8.72
CA TYR A 164 7.27 14.94 9.44
C TYR A 164 7.62 16.14 8.54
N ALA A 165 8.01 15.90 7.30
CA ALA A 165 8.21 16.95 6.31
C ALA A 165 6.94 17.24 5.48
N ALA A 166 5.87 16.44 5.67
CA ALA A 166 4.58 16.69 5.06
C ALA A 166 4.00 18.05 5.51
N PHE A 167 3.42 18.78 4.56
CA PHE A 167 2.80 20.08 4.76
C PHE A 167 1.30 19.98 4.40
N PRO A 168 0.37 20.62 5.14
CA PRO A 168 0.58 21.58 6.24
C PRO A 168 0.88 20.98 7.62
N GLU A 169 0.66 19.68 7.81
CA GLU A 169 0.95 18.98 9.06
C GLU A 169 1.59 17.61 8.76
N PRO A 170 2.42 17.07 9.69
CA PRO A 170 2.94 15.72 9.62
C PRO A 170 1.84 14.66 9.44
N LEU A 171 2.02 13.73 8.50
CA LEU A 171 1.06 12.68 8.16
C LEU A 171 1.73 11.30 8.14
N PRO A 172 0.97 10.19 8.28
CA PRO A 172 1.49 8.86 8.01
C PRO A 172 2.11 8.80 6.61
N ALA A 173 3.27 8.15 6.51
CA ALA A 173 3.89 7.92 5.21
C ALA A 173 3.03 6.89 4.45
N VAL A 174 2.66 7.22 3.21
CA VAL A 174 1.95 6.30 2.32
C VAL A 174 2.92 5.83 1.26
N PRO A 175 3.06 4.51 1.03
CA PRO A 175 3.93 4.01 -0.02
C PRO A 175 3.52 4.55 -1.40
N ARG A 176 4.47 5.12 -2.13
CA ARG A 176 4.24 5.69 -3.49
C ARG A 176 4.96 4.85 -4.56
N HIS A 177 4.61 3.57 -4.65
CA HIS A 177 5.26 2.62 -5.56
C HIS A 177 5.20 3.04 -7.02
N GLN A 178 4.10 3.66 -7.46
CA GLN A 178 3.94 4.18 -8.81
C GLN A 178 4.89 5.35 -9.13
N VAL A 179 5.28 6.15 -8.13
CA VAL A 179 6.24 7.25 -8.33
C VAL A 179 7.68 6.72 -8.26
N THR A 180 7.97 5.91 -7.25
CA THR A 180 9.32 5.34 -7.05
C THR A 180 9.70 4.35 -8.15
N ALA A 181 8.74 3.66 -8.77
CA ALA A 181 8.99 2.83 -9.95
C ALA A 181 9.52 3.67 -11.12
N LEU A 182 9.02 4.89 -11.33
CA LEU A 182 9.58 5.77 -12.36
C LEU A 182 11.01 6.19 -12.05
N ILE A 183 11.34 6.43 -10.77
CA ILE A 183 12.71 6.76 -10.37
C ILE A 183 13.62 5.55 -10.59
N LEU A 184 13.15 4.36 -10.23
CA LEU A 184 13.86 3.09 -10.41
C LEU A 184 14.19 2.81 -11.89
N HIS A 185 13.35 3.27 -12.81
CA HIS A 185 13.50 3.14 -14.27
C HIS A 185 13.81 4.47 -14.97
N GLY A 186 14.21 5.50 -14.22
CA GLY A 186 14.35 6.86 -14.75
C GLY A 186 15.50 7.00 -15.72
N GLU A 187 16.63 6.36 -15.39
CA GLU A 187 17.78 6.24 -16.28
C GLU A 187 17.57 5.07 -17.24
N TYR A 188 17.65 5.35 -18.54
CA TYR A 188 17.58 4.30 -19.55
C TYR A 188 18.90 3.50 -19.51
N PRO A 189 18.85 2.17 -19.36
CA PRO A 189 20.04 1.35 -19.24
C PRO A 189 20.86 1.38 -20.54
N ARG A 190 22.18 1.56 -20.45
CA ARG A 190 23.06 1.57 -21.63
C ARG A 190 23.25 0.18 -22.20
N THR A 191 23.17 -0.83 -21.34
CA THR A 191 23.21 -2.24 -21.68
C THR A 191 22.04 -2.96 -21.00
N PRO A 192 21.48 -4.02 -21.62
CA PRO A 192 20.43 -4.81 -20.99
C PRO A 192 20.75 -5.25 -19.55
N GLU A 193 22.01 -5.56 -19.28
CA GLU A 193 22.56 -6.02 -18.00
C GLU A 193 22.55 -4.97 -16.89
N GLU A 194 22.42 -3.68 -17.23
CA GLU A 194 22.29 -2.59 -16.26
C GLU A 194 20.86 -2.46 -15.69
N ALA A 195 19.87 -3.08 -16.34
CA ALA A 195 18.49 -3.01 -15.89
C ALA A 195 18.30 -3.70 -14.51
N VAL A 196 17.43 -3.12 -13.68
CA VAL A 196 17.14 -3.61 -12.32
C VAL A 196 16.79 -5.10 -12.31
N ALA A 197 15.97 -5.52 -13.28
CA ALA A 197 15.51 -6.89 -13.45
C ALA A 197 16.60 -7.96 -13.63
N VAL A 198 17.81 -7.57 -14.06
CA VAL A 198 18.91 -8.50 -14.36
C VAL A 198 20.15 -8.28 -13.48
N GLN A 199 20.01 -7.45 -12.44
CA GLN A 199 21.04 -7.29 -11.43
C GLN A 199 21.44 -8.64 -10.79
N PRO A 200 22.68 -8.77 -10.28
CA PRO A 200 23.07 -9.93 -9.49
C PRO A 200 22.11 -10.15 -8.30
N PRO A 201 21.81 -11.42 -7.92
CA PRO A 201 20.79 -11.73 -6.92
C PRO A 201 20.87 -10.93 -5.61
N ASP A 202 22.07 -10.76 -5.03
CA ASP A 202 22.24 -9.97 -3.80
C ASP A 202 21.85 -8.51 -3.97
N ARG A 203 22.32 -7.88 -5.06
CA ARG A 203 22.01 -6.47 -5.36
C ARG A 203 20.54 -6.29 -5.72
N HIS A 204 19.95 -7.25 -6.43
CA HIS A 204 18.53 -7.23 -6.77
C HIS A 204 17.66 -7.34 -5.50
N ALA A 205 18.02 -8.21 -4.56
CA ALA A 205 17.34 -8.33 -3.27
C ALA A 205 17.44 -7.05 -2.44
N ASP A 206 18.63 -6.43 -2.34
CA ASP A 206 18.79 -5.16 -1.63
C ASP A 206 18.00 -4.02 -2.29
N THR A 207 17.96 -3.98 -3.62
CA THR A 207 17.15 -3.02 -4.37
C THR A 207 15.66 -3.24 -4.13
N ALA A 208 15.22 -4.50 -4.12
CA ALA A 208 13.84 -4.88 -3.82
C ALA A 208 13.43 -4.47 -2.39
N LEU A 209 14.28 -4.71 -1.40
CA LEU A 209 14.02 -4.29 -0.01
C LEU A 209 13.88 -2.78 0.10
N ASN A 210 14.80 -2.00 -0.47
CA ASN A 210 14.73 -0.54 -0.43
C ASN A 210 13.49 0.00 -1.16
N TYR A 211 13.16 -0.57 -2.32
CA TYR A 211 12.02 -0.15 -3.13
C TYR A 211 10.67 -0.48 -2.48
N LEU A 212 10.51 -1.70 -1.94
CA LEU A 212 9.25 -2.16 -1.37
C LEU A 212 8.98 -1.59 0.02
N LEU A 213 10.01 -1.43 0.86
CA LEU A 213 9.83 -0.90 2.21
C LEU A 213 9.78 0.63 2.22
N GLN A 214 10.37 1.30 1.21
CA GLN A 214 10.48 2.76 1.12
C GLN A 214 11.10 3.44 2.36
N ASN A 215 11.82 2.67 3.18
CA ASN A 215 12.52 3.13 4.37
C ASN A 215 13.90 2.46 4.40
N VAL A 216 14.94 3.27 4.20
CA VAL A 216 16.33 2.80 4.11
C VAL A 216 16.83 2.24 5.44
N GLU A 217 16.40 2.80 6.57
CA GLU A 217 16.82 2.32 7.89
C GLU A 217 16.23 0.93 8.17
N ILE A 218 14.94 0.73 7.90
CA ILE A 218 14.27 -0.56 8.07
C ILE A 218 14.81 -1.58 7.06
N ALA A 219 14.96 -1.21 5.79
CA ALA A 219 15.54 -2.08 4.76
C ALA A 219 16.98 -2.50 5.12
N GLY A 220 17.79 -1.58 5.66
CA GLY A 220 19.16 -1.84 6.08
C GLY A 220 19.29 -2.93 7.16
N ARG A 221 18.27 -3.12 8.01
CA ARG A 221 18.24 -4.22 9.00
C ARG A 221 18.24 -5.59 8.31
N LEU A 222 17.55 -5.69 7.16
CA LEU A 222 17.41 -6.93 6.38
C LEU A 222 18.58 -7.13 5.42
N SER A 223 19.32 -6.07 5.06
CA SER A 223 20.47 -6.16 4.15
C SER A 223 21.61 -7.03 4.68
N ALA A 224 21.72 -7.24 6.00
CA ALA A 224 22.73 -8.14 6.58
C ALA A 224 22.34 -9.63 6.51
N LEU A 225 21.10 -9.96 6.18
CA LEU A 225 20.64 -11.35 6.12
C LEU A 225 21.30 -12.10 4.94
N PRO A 226 21.49 -13.42 5.06
CA PRO A 226 21.89 -14.24 3.91
C PRO A 226 20.88 -14.13 2.76
N LEU A 227 21.35 -14.23 1.52
CA LEU A 227 20.52 -14.10 0.31
C LEU A 227 19.27 -14.98 0.32
N ASP A 228 19.37 -16.23 0.79
CA ASP A 228 18.23 -17.14 0.84
C ASP A 228 17.16 -16.65 1.83
N ALA A 229 17.56 -16.04 2.95
CA ALA A 229 16.64 -15.43 3.90
C ALA A 229 16.02 -14.14 3.34
N LYS A 230 16.80 -13.28 2.67
CA LYS A 230 16.26 -12.11 1.94
C LYS A 230 15.23 -12.52 0.89
N THR A 231 15.53 -13.59 0.15
CA THR A 231 14.65 -14.11 -0.90
C THR A 231 13.34 -14.64 -0.30
N ALA A 232 13.42 -15.41 0.80
CA ALA A 232 12.23 -15.90 1.50
C ALA A 232 11.39 -14.75 2.07
N PHE A 233 12.04 -13.75 2.66
CA PHE A 233 11.38 -12.55 3.16
C PHE A 233 10.66 -11.80 2.05
N LEU A 234 11.32 -11.55 0.92
CA LEU A 234 10.75 -10.82 -0.22
C LEU A 234 9.57 -11.58 -0.86
N GLU A 235 9.67 -12.90 -1.00
CA GLU A 235 8.54 -13.71 -1.46
C GLU A 235 7.34 -13.54 -0.54
N GLU A 236 7.53 -13.78 0.76
CA GLU A 236 6.47 -13.69 1.76
C GLU A 236 5.90 -12.26 1.86
N TRP A 237 6.75 -11.23 1.74
CA TRP A 237 6.31 -9.84 1.66
C TRP A 237 5.35 -9.63 0.50
N VAL A 238 5.74 -10.02 -0.72
CA VAL A 238 4.91 -9.88 -1.91
C VAL A 238 3.57 -10.61 -1.72
N ARG A 239 3.60 -11.85 -1.24
CA ARG A 239 2.40 -12.67 -0.99
C ARG A 239 1.45 -12.04 0.03
N GLN A 240 1.97 -11.38 1.06
CA GLN A 240 1.14 -10.71 2.07
C GLN A 240 0.63 -9.33 1.64
N THR A 241 1.32 -8.64 0.72
CA THR A 241 0.93 -7.29 0.27
C THR A 241 0.12 -7.28 -1.01
N ASP A 242 0.22 -8.33 -1.82
CA ASP A 242 -0.42 -8.43 -3.13
C ASP A 242 -1.18 -9.76 -3.24
N PRO A 243 -2.48 -9.78 -2.88
CA PRO A 243 -3.30 -10.99 -2.95
C PRO A 243 -3.57 -11.45 -4.39
N GLU A 244 -3.34 -10.58 -5.39
CA GLU A 244 -3.56 -10.87 -6.80
C GLU A 244 -2.26 -11.22 -7.55
N TRP A 245 -1.15 -11.41 -6.82
CA TRP A 245 0.17 -11.65 -7.41
C TRP A 245 0.21 -12.85 -8.35
N ASP A 246 -0.50 -13.94 -8.07
CA ASP A 246 -0.52 -15.11 -8.95
C ASP A 246 -1.16 -14.79 -10.32
N ALA A 247 -2.22 -13.98 -10.33
CA ALA A 247 -2.84 -13.52 -11.58
C ALA A 247 -1.88 -12.61 -12.36
N PHE A 248 -1.13 -11.75 -11.65
CA PHE A 248 -0.06 -10.97 -12.27
C PHE A 248 1.03 -11.88 -12.86
N ALA A 249 1.49 -12.90 -12.13
CA ALA A 249 2.52 -13.82 -12.59
C ALA A 249 2.10 -14.60 -13.85
N GLU A 250 0.83 -14.97 -13.97
CA GLU A 250 0.27 -15.54 -15.21
C GLU A 250 0.33 -14.56 -16.39
N SER A 251 -0.12 -13.32 -16.17
CA SER A 251 -0.03 -12.25 -17.18
C SER A 251 1.42 -11.95 -17.56
N TYR A 252 2.34 -12.00 -16.60
CA TYR A 252 3.76 -11.83 -16.79
C TYR A 252 4.36 -12.93 -17.69
N ARG A 253 4.08 -14.21 -17.40
CA ARG A 253 4.53 -15.34 -18.24
C ARG A 253 3.96 -15.27 -19.65
N ALA A 254 2.70 -14.85 -19.80
CA ALA A 254 2.10 -14.61 -21.11
C ALA A 254 2.80 -13.46 -21.86
N ALA A 255 3.15 -12.37 -21.16
CA ALA A 255 3.94 -11.28 -21.73
C ALA A 255 5.36 -11.73 -22.13
N CYS A 256 5.99 -12.63 -21.36
CA CYS A 256 7.27 -13.25 -21.75
C CYS A 256 7.16 -14.10 -23.02
N ALA A 257 6.03 -14.78 -23.25
CA ALA A 257 5.79 -15.52 -24.48
C ALA A 257 5.65 -14.57 -25.69
N LEU A 258 4.86 -13.50 -25.54
CA LEU A 258 4.74 -12.44 -26.56
C LEU A 258 6.10 -11.77 -26.85
N ALA A 259 6.88 -11.49 -25.81
CA ALA A 259 8.21 -10.90 -25.95
C ALA A 259 9.18 -11.80 -26.74
N ARG A 260 9.10 -13.13 -26.57
CA ARG A 260 9.90 -14.09 -27.34
C ARG A 260 9.47 -14.12 -28.81
N GLU A 261 8.18 -14.21 -29.07
CA GLU A 261 7.61 -14.20 -30.43
C GLU A 261 7.99 -12.92 -31.19
N GLN A 262 7.84 -11.76 -30.53
CA GLN A 262 8.21 -10.45 -31.08
C GLN A 262 9.73 -10.27 -31.19
N GLY A 263 10.52 -10.79 -30.24
CA GLY A 263 11.98 -10.73 -30.25
C GLY A 263 12.59 -11.52 -31.42
N GLU A 264 12.11 -12.73 -31.67
CA GLU A 264 12.51 -13.53 -32.84
C GLU A 264 12.18 -12.83 -34.16
N ARG A 265 11.12 -12.03 -34.18
CA ARG A 265 10.70 -11.26 -35.35
C ARG A 265 11.55 -10.01 -35.54
N LEU A 266 11.83 -9.24 -34.48
CA LEU A 266 12.68 -8.05 -34.54
C LEU A 266 14.11 -8.42 -34.95
N GLU A 267 14.65 -9.54 -34.48
CA GLU A 267 15.96 -10.03 -34.94
C GLU A 267 15.92 -10.49 -36.40
N ARG A 268 14.85 -11.16 -36.86
CA ARG A 268 14.66 -11.47 -38.29
C ARG A 268 14.59 -10.19 -39.15
N ALA A 269 13.85 -9.19 -38.72
CA ALA A 269 13.70 -7.91 -39.42
C ALA A 269 14.99 -7.07 -39.47
N LYS A 270 15.90 -7.21 -38.49
CA LYS A 270 17.26 -6.63 -38.55
C LYS A 270 18.19 -7.36 -39.53
N THR A 271 17.91 -8.63 -39.83
CA THR A 271 18.71 -9.47 -40.71
C THR A 271 18.29 -9.31 -42.17
N ASP A 272 17.01 -9.05 -42.42
CA ASP A 272 16.48 -8.63 -43.70
C ASP A 272 16.73 -7.13 -43.93
N ALA A 273 16.80 -6.70 -45.19
CA ALA A 273 17.17 -5.34 -45.55
C ALA A 273 16.29 -4.29 -44.83
N PRO A 274 16.85 -3.15 -44.37
CA PRO A 274 16.11 -2.17 -43.61
C PRO A 274 14.91 -1.65 -44.43
N PRO A 275 13.76 -1.37 -43.77
CA PRO A 275 12.59 -0.83 -44.44
C PRO A 275 12.94 0.44 -45.22
N GLN A 276 12.39 0.58 -46.43
CA GLN A 276 12.79 1.64 -47.37
C GLN A 276 12.29 3.03 -46.92
N SER A 277 11.36 3.12 -45.98
CA SER A 277 10.94 4.38 -45.37
C SER A 277 10.34 4.24 -43.96
N LEU A 278 10.44 5.32 -43.17
CA LEU A 278 9.83 5.46 -41.84
C LEU A 278 8.30 5.21 -41.83
N ALA A 279 7.63 5.48 -42.95
CA ALA A 279 6.18 5.31 -43.07
C ALA A 279 5.76 3.84 -43.18
N GLU A 280 6.61 2.99 -43.79
CA GLU A 280 6.39 1.53 -43.84
C GLU A 280 6.66 0.88 -42.49
N GLU A 281 7.70 1.32 -41.77
CA GLU A 281 8.01 0.86 -40.41
C GLU A 281 6.87 1.17 -39.42
N VAL A 282 6.30 2.37 -39.50
CA VAL A 282 5.14 2.77 -38.68
C VAL A 282 3.87 2.00 -39.09
N ALA A 283 3.65 1.74 -40.38
CA ALA A 283 2.48 1.00 -40.85
C ALA A 283 2.53 -0.50 -40.48
N GLU A 284 3.71 -1.12 -40.49
CA GLU A 284 3.90 -2.52 -40.04
C GLU A 284 3.77 -2.66 -38.52
N LEU A 285 4.29 -1.72 -37.74
CA LEU A 285 4.11 -1.68 -36.27
C LEU A 285 2.67 -1.33 -35.85
N ALA A 286 1.90 -0.68 -36.74
CA ALA A 286 0.51 -0.29 -36.51
C ALA A 286 -0.51 -1.42 -36.78
N ALA A 287 -0.12 -2.52 -37.42
CA ALA A 287 -0.98 -3.69 -37.47
C ALA A 287 -1.20 -4.21 -36.04
N GLU A 288 -2.46 -4.31 -35.59
CA GLU A 288 -2.80 -4.62 -34.19
C GLU A 288 -2.10 -5.88 -33.66
N ASN A 289 -1.88 -6.90 -34.49
CA ASN A 289 -1.19 -8.12 -34.08
C ASN A 289 0.32 -7.94 -33.85
N ASP A 290 0.90 -6.90 -34.45
CA ASP A 290 2.35 -6.69 -34.57
C ASP A 290 2.85 -5.56 -33.67
N ASN A 291 1.95 -4.91 -32.93
CA ASN A 291 2.29 -3.80 -32.07
C ASN A 291 3.02 -4.31 -30.81
N PRO A 292 4.30 -3.94 -30.59
CA PRO A 292 5.09 -4.40 -29.44
C PRO A 292 4.53 -3.88 -28.09
N ARG A 293 3.68 -2.84 -28.11
CA ARG A 293 2.99 -2.33 -26.91
C ARG A 293 2.02 -3.33 -26.30
N ARG A 294 1.63 -4.38 -27.03
CA ARG A 294 0.85 -5.52 -26.48
C ARG A 294 1.54 -6.18 -25.29
N ILE A 295 2.88 -6.15 -25.25
CA ILE A 295 3.66 -6.69 -24.14
C ILE A 295 3.40 -5.86 -22.88
N SER A 296 3.57 -4.54 -22.95
CA SER A 296 3.27 -3.61 -21.84
C SER A 296 1.80 -3.69 -21.42
N ALA A 297 0.89 -3.72 -22.39
CA ALA A 297 -0.55 -3.80 -22.14
C ALA A 297 -0.91 -5.11 -21.42
N ARG A 298 -0.32 -6.23 -21.83
CA ARG A 298 -0.50 -7.52 -21.15
C ARG A 298 0.02 -7.51 -19.73
N LEU A 299 1.18 -6.89 -19.48
CA LEU A 299 1.75 -6.76 -18.13
C LEU A 299 0.87 -5.90 -17.21
N ALA A 300 0.25 -4.86 -17.73
CA ALA A 300 -0.63 -3.97 -16.97
C ALA A 300 -2.11 -4.42 -16.97
N SER A 301 -2.44 -5.59 -17.53
CA SER A 301 -3.82 -6.06 -17.71
C SER A 301 -4.73 -5.04 -18.41
N ARG A 302 -4.19 -4.30 -19.38
CA ARG A 302 -4.90 -3.31 -20.20
C ARG A 302 -5.15 -3.83 -21.61
N SER A 303 -6.22 -3.33 -22.23
CA SER A 303 -6.47 -3.49 -23.68
C SER A 303 -5.94 -2.32 -24.52
N ALA A 304 -5.79 -1.14 -23.90
CA ALA A 304 -5.30 0.07 -24.55
C ALA A 304 -3.83 -0.09 -24.98
N LEU A 305 -3.49 0.39 -26.19
CA LEU A 305 -2.14 0.38 -26.79
C LEU A 305 -1.58 1.79 -27.05
N ASP A 306 -2.33 2.83 -26.69
CA ASP A 306 -2.02 4.24 -26.90
C ASP A 306 -1.28 4.88 -25.72
N LEU A 307 -1.02 4.11 -24.66
CA LEU A 307 -0.31 4.60 -23.48
C LEU A 307 1.21 4.58 -23.67
N GLU A 308 1.86 5.51 -23.00
CA GLU A 308 3.31 5.58 -22.88
C GLU A 308 3.83 4.55 -21.85
N TRP A 309 5.10 4.15 -21.98
CA TRP A 309 5.74 3.16 -21.09
C TRP A 309 5.58 3.50 -19.61
N TRP A 310 5.67 4.78 -19.25
CA TRP A 310 5.60 5.24 -17.86
C TRP A 310 4.19 5.15 -17.29
N GLN A 311 3.15 5.20 -18.14
CA GLN A 311 1.76 5.00 -17.73
C GLN A 311 1.53 3.53 -17.37
N TYR A 312 1.98 2.61 -18.23
CA TYR A 312 1.93 1.17 -17.92
C TYR A 312 2.70 0.83 -16.64
N LEU A 313 3.91 1.38 -16.46
CA LEU A 313 4.70 1.13 -15.25
C LEU A 313 4.01 1.66 -13.98
N LYS A 314 3.36 2.83 -14.04
CA LYS A 314 2.59 3.35 -12.90
C LYS A 314 1.42 2.45 -12.56
N ASP A 315 0.65 2.01 -13.55
CA ASP A 315 -0.50 1.13 -13.36
C ASP A 315 -0.06 -0.20 -12.75
N MET A 316 0.99 -0.81 -13.28
CA MET A 316 1.59 -2.03 -12.76
C MET A 316 2.06 -1.87 -11.32
N ALA A 317 2.86 -0.85 -11.02
CA ALA A 317 3.41 -0.64 -9.69
C ALA A 317 2.36 -0.19 -8.65
N TYR A 318 1.23 0.37 -9.09
CA TYR A 318 0.09 0.66 -8.24
C TYR A 318 -0.67 -0.60 -7.85
N ALA A 319 -0.97 -1.48 -8.82
CA ALA A 319 -1.69 -2.73 -8.58
C ALA A 319 -0.80 -3.80 -7.92
N HIS A 320 0.43 -3.94 -8.43
CA HIS A 320 1.39 -4.97 -8.05
C HIS A 320 2.76 -4.33 -7.78
N PRO A 321 3.02 -3.79 -6.58
CA PRO A 321 4.24 -3.03 -6.27
C PRO A 321 5.53 -3.71 -6.76
N ALA A 322 5.72 -4.99 -6.48
CA ALA A 322 6.94 -5.72 -6.84
C ALA A 322 7.14 -5.93 -8.35
N SER A 323 6.12 -5.72 -9.19
CA SER A 323 6.23 -5.84 -10.65
C SER A 323 7.36 -5.00 -11.25
N ALA A 324 7.59 -3.80 -10.70
CA ALA A 324 8.62 -2.88 -11.17
C ALA A 324 10.05 -3.47 -11.07
N LEU A 325 10.25 -4.51 -10.24
CA LEU A 325 11.54 -5.16 -10.06
C LEU A 325 11.86 -6.21 -11.14
N PHE A 326 10.88 -6.58 -11.96
CA PHE A 326 10.98 -7.65 -12.95
C PHE A 326 10.66 -7.17 -14.37
N VAL A 327 10.80 -5.87 -14.60
CA VAL A 327 10.63 -5.28 -15.92
C VAL A 327 11.81 -4.39 -16.28
N ALA A 328 11.92 -4.02 -17.55
CA ALA A 328 12.89 -3.06 -18.02
C ALA A 328 12.28 -2.21 -19.15
N ARG A 329 12.75 -0.97 -19.28
CA ARG A 329 12.47 -0.16 -20.47
C ARG A 329 13.22 -0.72 -21.68
N GLN A 330 12.58 -0.69 -22.83
CA GLN A 330 13.18 -1.06 -24.11
C GLN A 330 12.67 -0.16 -25.23
N ALA A 331 13.58 0.50 -25.93
CA ALA A 331 13.34 1.18 -27.18
C ALA A 331 13.09 0.14 -28.28
N VAL A 332 11.97 0.27 -28.96
CA VAL A 332 11.58 -0.58 -30.10
C VAL A 332 11.64 0.19 -31.42
N SER A 333 11.57 1.52 -31.37
CA SER A 333 11.86 2.42 -32.48
C SER A 333 12.44 3.73 -31.94
N HIS A 334 12.79 4.68 -32.81
CA HIS A 334 13.35 5.98 -32.42
C HIS A 334 12.46 6.76 -31.42
N ASP A 335 11.14 6.66 -31.59
CA ASP A 335 10.16 7.43 -30.79
C ASP A 335 9.31 6.55 -29.87
N THR A 336 9.55 5.24 -29.83
CA THR A 336 8.74 4.31 -29.02
C THR A 336 9.59 3.50 -28.06
N GLU A 337 9.30 3.69 -26.78
CA GLU A 337 9.75 2.84 -25.69
C GLU A 337 8.57 2.05 -25.12
N ILE A 338 8.86 0.84 -24.66
CA ILE A 338 7.91 -0.04 -23.99
C ILE A 338 8.49 -0.61 -22.70
N ILE A 339 7.63 -1.20 -21.87
CA ILE A 339 8.02 -1.98 -20.71
C ILE A 339 8.04 -3.45 -21.12
N MET A 340 9.17 -4.11 -20.86
CA MET A 340 9.41 -5.50 -21.21
C MET A 340 9.58 -6.34 -19.94
N PRO A 341 8.99 -7.54 -19.88
CA PRO A 341 9.25 -8.47 -18.79
C PRO A 341 10.69 -8.96 -18.89
N ARG A 342 11.46 -8.82 -17.81
CA ARG A 342 12.81 -9.34 -17.72
C ARG A 342 13.10 -9.90 -16.32
N TYR A 343 13.91 -10.94 -16.28
CA TYR A 343 14.52 -11.42 -15.06
C TYR A 343 15.81 -12.17 -15.40
N ARG A 344 16.75 -12.23 -14.46
CA ARG A 344 17.96 -13.04 -14.59
C ARG A 344 17.63 -14.53 -14.45
N ALA A 345 18.16 -15.39 -15.32
CA ALA A 345 17.81 -16.82 -15.35
C ALA A 345 18.12 -17.58 -14.04
N ASP A 346 19.16 -17.17 -13.30
CA ASP A 346 19.52 -17.75 -12.01
C ASP A 346 18.72 -17.17 -10.82
N SER A 347 17.85 -16.17 -11.06
CA SER A 347 17.07 -15.51 -10.01
C SER A 347 16.17 -16.52 -9.29
N LYS A 348 16.52 -16.81 -8.03
CA LYS A 348 15.70 -17.62 -7.13
C LYS A 348 14.38 -16.90 -6.80
N LEU A 349 14.43 -15.58 -6.64
CA LEU A 349 13.25 -14.78 -6.31
C LEU A 349 12.20 -14.83 -7.43
N ALA A 350 12.61 -14.64 -8.69
CA ALA A 350 11.69 -14.72 -9.83
C ALA A 350 11.00 -16.08 -9.93
N ARG A 351 11.73 -17.17 -9.66
CA ARG A 351 11.17 -18.54 -9.63
C ARG A 351 10.17 -18.74 -8.50
N ARG A 352 10.52 -18.33 -7.27
CA ARG A 352 9.62 -18.46 -6.09
C ARG A 352 8.34 -17.64 -6.25
N LEU A 353 8.44 -16.47 -6.90
CA LEU A 353 7.30 -15.63 -7.25
C LEU A 353 6.52 -16.13 -8.49
N GLY A 354 6.88 -17.26 -9.09
CA GLY A 354 6.18 -17.83 -10.23
C GLY A 354 6.37 -17.07 -11.55
N LEU A 355 7.32 -16.14 -11.65
CA LEU A 355 7.53 -15.34 -12.86
C LEU A 355 8.28 -16.10 -13.96
N ALA A 356 9.12 -17.06 -13.57
CA ALA A 356 9.83 -17.89 -14.51
C ALA A 356 8.90 -18.94 -15.13
N ALA A 357 9.01 -19.16 -16.45
CA ALA A 357 8.48 -20.36 -17.07
C ALA A 357 9.33 -21.56 -16.64
N GLU A 358 8.68 -22.69 -16.31
CA GLU A 358 9.34 -23.97 -16.01
C GLU A 358 10.16 -24.49 -17.19
#